data_AF-A0A1W6CQK3-F1
#
_entry.id   AF-A0A1W6CQK3-F1
#
_cell.length_a   1.000
_cell.length_b   1.000
_cell.length_c   1.000
_cell.angle_alpha   90.00
_cell.angle_beta   90.00
_cell.angle_gamma   90.00
#
_symmetry.space_group_name_H-M   'P 1'
#
loop_
_entity.id
_entity.type
_entity.pdbx_description
1 polymer ?
#
loop_
_entity_poly.entity_id
_entity_poly.type
_entity_poly.pdbx_seq_one_letter_code
_entity_poly.pdbx_strand_id
1 'polypeptide(L)'
;MTSPPYEPSWPPHWPFAVRPSLAAWAEPRFQDEILAGAALAVTALVLCLAAWRWRWLILGVIPLAYLSASRLDLLLVPATPTSFHTSPTGFSARSVADGKAAYAAHCQSCHGIDGRGDGPEAHKQPVPPADLTADHLWDHPIGDLFWWVSRGMTGVDGRPAMPGFAGKLSEAERWAVIDFLHANAAGAELARTGRWPHDFMAPDMTARCADGGRVSLSQWRGKAVHIIVEGVDGLAEGADLPTLLIGGQPRASACAVEEAEARQALAVTLNLTPDDIAGSQFLVSPEGWLLGHWYQGGAPPPDTLAFVAETLRSICLSSPQANRFRGHH
;
A
#
# COMPACT_ATOMS: atom_id res chain seq x y z
N MET A 1 -32.63 -5.37 21.22
CA MET A 1 -32.57 -5.12 19.77
C MET A 1 -31.11 -5.23 19.38
N THR A 2 -30.71 -6.38 18.85
CA THR A 2 -29.37 -6.61 18.30
C THR A 2 -29.28 -5.86 16.98
N SER A 3 -28.33 -4.94 16.87
CA SER A 3 -28.01 -4.30 15.59
C SER A 3 -27.71 -5.39 14.54
N PRO A 4 -28.20 -5.27 13.29
CA PRO A 4 -27.80 -6.19 12.25
C PRO A 4 -26.27 -6.10 12.04
N PRO A 5 -25.60 -7.21 11.66
CA PRO A 5 -24.20 -7.18 11.30
C PRO A 5 -23.99 -6.15 10.18
N TYR A 6 -22.93 -5.35 10.32
CA TYR A 6 -22.48 -4.40 9.29
C TYR A 6 -22.16 -5.21 8.03
N GLU A 7 -23.04 -5.18 7.03
CA GLU A 7 -22.70 -5.58 5.67
C GLU A 7 -21.92 -4.41 5.05
N PRO A 8 -20.63 -4.58 4.70
CA PRO A 8 -19.91 -3.54 3.99
C PRO A 8 -20.65 -3.32 2.67
N SER A 9 -21.26 -2.14 2.50
CA SER A 9 -21.80 -1.73 1.21
C SER A 9 -20.60 -1.50 0.29
N TRP A 10 -20.19 -2.55 -0.42
CA TRP A 10 -19.16 -2.45 -1.43
C TRP A 10 -19.50 -1.31 -2.38
N PRO A 11 -18.52 -0.50 -2.82
CA PRO A 11 -18.77 0.39 -3.94
C PRO A 11 -19.30 -0.45 -5.12
N PRO A 12 -20.19 0.10 -5.94
CA PRO A 12 -20.74 -0.65 -7.07
C PRO A 12 -19.60 -1.15 -7.96
N HIS A 13 -19.76 -2.37 -8.47
CA HIS A 13 -18.79 -2.97 -9.39
C HIS A 13 -18.49 -2.04 -10.56
N TRP A 14 -17.22 -1.99 -10.95
CA TRP A 14 -16.83 -1.23 -12.12
C TRP A 14 -17.48 -1.82 -13.39
N PRO A 15 -18.31 -1.06 -14.12
CA PRO A 15 -19.15 -1.63 -15.19
C PRO A 15 -18.44 -1.73 -16.54
N PHE A 16 -17.21 -1.21 -16.67
CA PHE A 16 -16.49 -1.15 -17.93
C PHE A 16 -15.34 -2.16 -17.99
N ALA A 17 -15.00 -2.64 -19.19
CA ALA A 17 -13.93 -3.63 -19.38
C ALA A 17 -12.50 -3.07 -19.15
N VAL A 18 -12.36 -1.75 -19.10
CA VAL A 18 -11.07 -1.06 -18.95
C VAL A 18 -11.17 0.00 -17.85
N ARG A 19 -10.04 0.30 -17.21
CA ARG A 19 -9.89 1.35 -16.19
C ARG A 19 -8.64 2.19 -16.47
N PRO A 20 -8.57 3.42 -15.94
CA PRO A 20 -7.32 4.18 -15.95
C PRO A 20 -6.18 3.43 -15.29
N SER A 21 -4.99 3.49 -15.90
CA SER A 21 -3.75 2.92 -15.36
C SER A 21 -3.16 3.82 -14.27
N LEU A 22 -3.46 3.54 -13.00
CA LEU A 22 -3.00 4.37 -11.88
C LEU A 22 -1.47 4.61 -11.91
N ALA A 23 -0.69 3.58 -12.25
CA ALA A 23 0.76 3.68 -12.40
C ALA A 23 1.18 4.65 -13.53
N ALA A 24 0.54 4.56 -14.70
CA ALA A 24 0.87 5.46 -15.81
C ALA A 24 0.52 6.92 -15.51
N TRP A 25 -0.53 7.18 -14.73
CA TRP A 25 -0.90 8.52 -14.30
C TRP A 25 0.00 9.08 -13.18
N ALA A 26 0.61 8.20 -12.38
CA ALA A 26 1.51 8.58 -11.29
C ALA A 26 2.94 8.93 -11.76
N GLU A 27 3.39 8.35 -12.89
CA GLU A 27 4.73 8.56 -13.43
C GLU A 27 4.86 9.91 -14.16
N PRO A 28 5.71 10.85 -13.68
CA PRO A 28 5.83 12.18 -14.27
C PRO A 28 6.22 12.18 -15.75
N ARG A 29 7.02 11.20 -16.19
CA ARG A 29 7.44 11.08 -17.60
C ARG A 29 6.29 10.84 -18.55
N PHE A 30 5.24 10.14 -18.09
CA PHE A 30 4.06 9.90 -18.91
C PHE A 30 3.07 11.07 -18.84
N GLN A 31 3.08 11.89 -17.78
CA GLN A 31 2.15 13.02 -17.66
C GLN A 31 2.25 14.03 -18.82
N ASP A 32 3.46 14.34 -19.28
CA ASP A 32 3.66 15.24 -20.43
C ASP A 32 3.10 14.64 -21.73
N GLU A 33 3.31 13.34 -21.96
CA GLU A 33 2.77 12.63 -23.12
C GLU A 33 1.23 12.55 -23.06
N ILE A 34 0.67 12.33 -21.87
CA ILE A 34 -0.77 12.29 -21.62
C ILE A 34 -1.42 13.65 -21.89
N LEU A 35 -0.83 14.73 -21.37
CA LEU A 35 -1.34 16.09 -21.57
C LEU A 35 -1.26 16.51 -23.03
N ALA A 36 -0.16 16.19 -23.72
CA ALA A 36 -0.03 16.44 -25.15
C ALA A 36 -1.07 15.66 -25.96
N GLY A 37 -1.28 14.37 -25.64
CA GLY A 37 -2.31 13.54 -26.26
C GLY A 37 -3.72 14.09 -26.03
N ALA A 38 -4.04 14.50 -24.81
CA ALA A 38 -5.33 15.10 -24.46
C ALA A 38 -5.57 16.43 -25.20
N ALA A 39 -4.55 17.30 -25.28
CA ALA A 39 -4.64 18.56 -26.02
C ALA A 39 -4.88 18.34 -27.51
N LEU A 40 -4.20 17.34 -28.11
CA LEU A 40 -4.42 16.94 -29.50
C LEU A 40 -5.84 16.37 -29.71
N ALA A 41 -6.33 15.55 -28.80
CA ALA A 41 -7.69 15.00 -28.84
C ALA A 41 -8.76 16.10 -28.81
N VAL A 42 -8.63 17.05 -27.89
CA VAL A 42 -9.54 18.21 -27.76
C VAL A 42 -9.46 19.08 -29.01
N THR A 43 -8.26 19.35 -29.52
CA THR A 43 -8.06 20.13 -30.75
C THR A 43 -8.73 19.44 -31.94
N ALA A 44 -8.55 18.13 -32.10
CA ALA A 44 -9.19 17.34 -33.14
C ALA A 44 -10.72 17.36 -33.00
N LEU A 45 -11.26 17.23 -31.78
CA LEU A 45 -12.70 17.32 -31.53
C LEU A 45 -13.25 18.70 -31.90
N VAL A 46 -12.58 19.79 -31.51
CA VAL A 46 -12.97 21.16 -31.86
C VAL A 46 -12.94 21.36 -33.37
N LEU A 47 -11.91 20.88 -34.05
CA LEU A 47 -11.82 20.92 -35.51
C LEU A 47 -12.91 20.08 -36.18
N CYS A 48 -13.24 18.90 -35.67
CA CYS A 48 -14.35 18.07 -36.14
C CYS A 48 -15.71 18.79 -35.95
N LEU A 49 -15.95 19.42 -34.80
CA LEU A 49 -17.18 20.18 -34.54
C LEU A 49 -17.25 21.48 -35.37
N ALA A 50 -16.10 22.07 -35.70
CA ALA A 50 -16.01 23.22 -36.60
C ALA A 50 -16.21 22.79 -38.08
N ALA A 51 -15.67 21.65 -38.47
CA ALA A 51 -15.81 21.05 -39.80
C ALA A 51 -17.19 20.42 -40.03
N TRP A 52 -17.92 20.02 -38.98
CA TRP A 52 -19.33 19.58 -39.08
C TRP A 52 -20.23 20.68 -39.66
N ARG A 53 -19.81 21.95 -39.52
CA ARG A 53 -20.44 23.12 -40.15
C ARG A 53 -20.17 23.20 -41.66
N TRP A 54 -19.07 22.63 -42.14
CA TRP A 54 -18.50 22.78 -43.48
C TRP A 54 -18.31 21.40 -44.12
N ARG A 55 -19.38 20.88 -44.75
CA ARG A 55 -19.61 19.48 -45.16
C ARG A 55 -18.60 18.80 -46.11
N TRP A 56 -17.48 19.40 -46.51
CA TRP A 56 -16.70 18.88 -47.66
C TRP A 56 -15.16 18.92 -47.60
N LEU A 57 -14.51 19.11 -46.45
CA LEU A 57 -13.02 18.94 -46.35
C LEU A 57 -12.59 17.79 -45.44
N ILE A 58 -13.22 16.67 -45.75
CA ILE A 58 -12.81 15.29 -45.54
C ILE A 58 -11.34 15.04 -45.91
N LEU A 59 -10.60 14.04 -45.41
CA LEU A 59 -10.77 13.04 -44.36
C LEU A 59 -9.46 12.19 -44.26
N GLY A 60 -8.29 12.72 -44.66
CA GLY A 60 -7.13 11.84 -44.94
C GLY A 60 -6.09 11.74 -43.83
N VAL A 61 -5.70 12.86 -43.22
CA VAL A 61 -4.37 12.96 -42.60
C VAL A 61 -4.41 12.96 -41.07
N ILE A 62 -5.46 13.52 -40.47
CA ILE A 62 -5.57 13.65 -39.00
C ILE A 62 -5.85 12.29 -38.30
N PRO A 63 -6.71 11.39 -38.81
CA PRO A 63 -6.96 10.11 -38.14
C PRO A 63 -5.73 9.17 -38.18
N LEU A 64 -4.92 9.24 -39.25
CA LEU A 64 -3.77 8.35 -39.47
C LEU A 64 -2.53 8.75 -38.65
N ALA A 65 -2.35 10.05 -38.39
CA ALA A 65 -1.36 10.55 -37.43
C ALA A 65 -1.79 10.27 -35.96
N TYR A 66 -3.10 10.26 -35.69
CA TYR A 66 -3.66 9.96 -34.36
C TYR A 66 -3.55 8.46 -34.00
N LEU A 67 -3.66 7.57 -34.99
CA LEU A 67 -3.53 6.11 -34.81
C LEU A 67 -2.09 5.62 -34.58
N SER A 68 -1.07 6.40 -34.95
CA SER A 68 0.34 6.02 -34.78
C SER A 68 1.02 6.65 -33.56
N ALA A 69 0.41 7.67 -32.95
CA ALA A 69 0.98 8.42 -31.81
C ALA A 69 0.34 8.10 -30.45
N SER A 70 -0.71 7.29 -30.40
CA SER A 70 -1.52 7.11 -29.20
C SER A 70 -1.09 5.88 -28.40
N ARG A 71 -0.20 6.05 -27.41
CA ARG A 71 0.02 5.07 -26.34
C ARG A 71 -1.15 5.02 -25.34
N LEU A 72 -2.39 5.10 -25.84
CA LEU A 72 -3.61 5.02 -25.04
C LEU A 72 -3.75 3.66 -24.36
N ASP A 73 -3.07 2.63 -24.89
CA ASP A 73 -2.88 1.31 -24.28
C ASP A 73 -2.13 1.37 -22.94
N LEU A 74 -1.27 2.38 -22.72
CA LEU A 74 -0.66 2.61 -21.40
C LEU A 74 -1.61 3.32 -20.42
N LEU A 75 -2.62 4.04 -20.94
CA LEU A 75 -3.56 4.81 -20.13
C LEU A 75 -4.75 4.02 -19.64
N LEU A 76 -5.14 2.98 -20.39
CA LEU A 76 -6.28 2.13 -20.09
C LEU A 76 -5.81 0.68 -19.99
N VAL A 77 -5.94 0.11 -18.79
CA VAL A 77 -5.64 -1.30 -18.52
C VAL A 77 -6.94 -2.09 -18.35
N PRO A 78 -6.93 -3.41 -18.58
CA PRO A 78 -8.07 -4.26 -18.27
C PRO A 78 -8.52 -4.06 -16.83
N ALA A 79 -9.83 -3.86 -16.64
CA ALA A 79 -10.42 -3.72 -15.31
C ALA A 79 -10.96 -5.06 -14.82
N THR A 80 -10.87 -5.28 -13.51
CA THR A 80 -11.67 -6.29 -12.82
C THR A 80 -12.94 -5.66 -12.24
N PRO A 81 -14.01 -6.43 -12.00
CA PRO A 81 -15.22 -5.90 -11.35
C PRO A 81 -14.96 -5.25 -9.98
N THR A 82 -13.88 -5.63 -9.30
CA THR A 82 -13.51 -5.12 -7.98
C THR A 82 -12.38 -4.09 -8.03
N SER A 83 -11.94 -3.61 -9.21
CA SER A 83 -10.77 -2.70 -9.37
C SER A 83 -10.73 -1.52 -8.39
N PHE A 84 -11.89 -0.95 -8.05
CA PHE A 84 -12.03 0.21 -7.17
C PHE A 84 -12.59 -0.13 -5.78
N HIS A 85 -12.64 -1.41 -5.43
CA HIS A 85 -12.97 -1.82 -4.07
C HIS A 85 -11.83 -1.44 -3.13
N THR A 86 -12.19 -0.95 -1.95
CA THR A 86 -11.27 -0.68 -0.85
C THR A 86 -11.34 -1.80 0.17
N SER A 87 -10.23 -2.09 0.84
CA SER A 87 -10.23 -3.08 1.91
C SER A 87 -11.01 -2.56 3.13
N PRO A 88 -11.97 -3.33 3.69
CA PRO A 88 -12.72 -2.96 4.89
C PRO A 88 -11.92 -3.24 6.18
N THR A 89 -10.74 -3.84 6.08
CA THR A 89 -9.90 -4.28 7.22
C THR A 89 -9.20 -3.13 7.93
N GLY A 90 -9.17 -1.95 7.30
CA GLY A 90 -8.45 -0.77 7.78
C GLY A 90 -6.93 -0.94 7.83
N PHE A 91 -6.38 -1.94 7.13
CA PHE A 91 -4.96 -2.33 7.25
C PHE A 91 -4.57 -2.57 8.71
N SER A 92 -5.44 -3.23 9.48
CA SER A 92 -5.19 -3.50 10.90
C SER A 92 -4.07 -4.53 11.10
N ALA A 93 -3.35 -4.40 12.22
CA ALA A 93 -2.33 -5.35 12.64
C ALA A 93 -2.86 -6.80 12.69
N ARG A 94 -4.10 -6.98 13.17
CA ARG A 94 -4.78 -8.27 13.13
C ARG A 94 -4.96 -8.79 11.71
N SER A 95 -5.42 -7.95 10.78
CA SER A 95 -5.58 -8.33 9.38
C SER A 95 -4.25 -8.76 8.75
N VAL A 96 -3.17 -8.03 9.00
CA VAL A 96 -1.82 -8.42 8.53
C VAL A 96 -1.39 -9.77 9.14
N ALA A 97 -1.66 -10.00 10.43
CA ALA A 97 -1.31 -11.24 11.09
C ALA A 97 -2.12 -12.45 10.58
N ASP A 98 -3.44 -12.29 10.44
CA ASP A 98 -4.34 -13.30 9.87
C ASP A 98 -3.98 -13.60 8.41
N GLY A 99 -3.64 -12.56 7.65
CA GLY A 99 -3.17 -12.64 6.28
C GLY A 99 -1.89 -13.45 6.13
N LYS A 100 -0.93 -13.27 7.04
CA LYS A 100 0.30 -14.08 7.09
C LYS A 100 -0.01 -15.56 7.28
N ALA A 101 -0.94 -15.89 8.19
CA ALA A 101 -1.34 -17.27 8.42
C ALA A 101 -2.04 -17.89 7.20
N ALA A 102 -2.96 -17.16 6.58
CA ALA A 102 -3.63 -17.59 5.35
C ALA A 102 -2.65 -17.75 4.18
N TYR A 103 -1.69 -16.84 4.04
CA TYR A 103 -0.63 -16.91 3.04
C TYR A 103 0.22 -18.18 3.19
N ALA A 104 0.68 -18.46 4.42
CA ALA A 104 1.46 -19.66 4.71
C ALA A 104 0.70 -20.95 4.38
N ALA A 105 -0.62 -20.97 4.66
CA ALA A 105 -1.46 -22.14 4.41
C ALA A 105 -1.81 -22.35 2.93
N HIS A 106 -1.91 -21.29 2.13
CA HIS A 106 -2.55 -21.36 0.80
C HIS A 106 -1.73 -20.82 -0.37
N CYS A 107 -0.76 -19.94 -0.12
CA CYS A 107 -0.04 -19.21 -1.16
C CYS A 107 1.44 -19.61 -1.23
N GLN A 108 2.06 -19.88 -0.07
CA GLN A 108 3.49 -20.13 0.09
C GLN A 108 4.03 -21.28 -0.78
N SER A 109 3.25 -22.33 -1.05
CA SER A 109 3.73 -23.49 -1.82
C SER A 109 4.16 -23.11 -3.25
N CYS A 110 3.52 -22.09 -3.84
CA CYS A 110 3.87 -21.58 -5.16
C CYS A 110 4.67 -20.28 -5.07
N HIS A 111 4.28 -19.36 -4.18
CA HIS A 111 4.90 -18.03 -4.11
C HIS A 111 6.15 -17.94 -3.20
N GLY A 112 6.53 -19.03 -2.52
CA GLY A 112 7.68 -19.04 -1.61
C GLY A 112 7.32 -18.56 -0.21
N ILE A 113 8.22 -18.74 0.76
CA ILE A 113 8.00 -18.28 2.14
C ILE A 113 8.05 -16.75 2.23
N ASP A 114 8.96 -16.14 1.46
CA ASP A 114 9.17 -14.69 1.44
C ASP A 114 8.34 -13.98 0.36
N GLY A 115 7.58 -14.72 -0.45
CA GLY A 115 6.79 -14.12 -1.54
C GLY A 115 7.49 -13.95 -2.88
N ARG A 116 8.71 -14.49 -3.06
CA ARG A 116 9.53 -14.25 -4.26
C ARG A 116 9.13 -15.02 -5.51
N GLY A 117 8.08 -15.83 -5.46
CA GLY A 117 7.66 -16.67 -6.58
C GLY A 117 8.49 -17.95 -6.76
N ASP A 118 9.28 -18.32 -5.74
CA ASP A 118 10.25 -19.42 -5.75
C ASP A 118 9.82 -20.61 -4.88
N GLY A 119 8.51 -20.76 -4.65
CA GLY A 119 7.96 -21.85 -3.86
C GLY A 119 8.28 -23.24 -4.46
N PRO A 120 8.22 -24.31 -3.66
CA PRO A 120 8.53 -25.67 -4.11
C PRO A 120 7.66 -26.14 -5.29
N GLU A 121 6.46 -25.57 -5.49
CA GLU A 121 5.58 -25.88 -6.61
C GLU A 121 5.68 -24.87 -7.77
N ALA A 122 6.51 -23.83 -7.67
CA ALA A 122 6.64 -22.76 -8.67
C ALA A 122 7.05 -23.29 -10.04
N HIS A 123 8.04 -24.18 -10.09
CA HIS A 123 8.57 -24.77 -11.33
C HIS A 123 7.57 -25.70 -12.05
N LYS A 124 6.48 -26.08 -11.38
CA LYS A 124 5.41 -26.91 -11.96
C LYS A 124 4.29 -26.07 -12.56
N GLN A 125 4.28 -24.76 -12.33
CA GLN A 125 3.25 -23.88 -12.88
C GLN A 125 3.51 -23.58 -14.36
N PRO A 126 2.46 -23.51 -15.20
CA PRO A 126 2.60 -23.12 -16.61
C PRO A 126 3.17 -21.71 -16.80
N VAL A 127 2.86 -20.82 -15.85
CA VAL A 127 3.37 -19.46 -15.76
C VAL A 127 4.10 -19.34 -14.42
N PRO A 128 5.37 -18.88 -14.39
CA PRO A 128 6.07 -18.65 -13.14
C PRO A 128 5.27 -17.73 -12.20
N PRO A 129 5.11 -18.10 -10.92
CA PRO A 129 4.47 -17.22 -9.95
C PRO A 129 5.20 -15.87 -9.86
N ALA A 130 4.44 -14.79 -9.74
CA ALA A 130 5.03 -13.46 -9.60
C ALA A 130 5.78 -13.32 -8.26
N ASP A 131 6.84 -12.51 -8.28
CA ASP A 131 7.51 -12.03 -7.08
C ASP A 131 6.62 -10.98 -6.39
N LEU A 132 5.91 -11.39 -5.35
CA LEU A 132 4.99 -10.56 -4.56
C LEU A 132 5.74 -9.60 -3.62
N THR A 133 7.07 -9.48 -3.71
CA THR A 133 7.86 -8.47 -2.98
C THR A 133 8.35 -7.33 -3.88
N ALA A 134 8.20 -7.49 -5.20
CA ALA A 134 8.69 -6.53 -6.17
C ALA A 134 7.73 -5.35 -6.39
N ASP A 135 8.25 -4.27 -6.98
CA ASP A 135 7.56 -2.98 -7.14
C ASP A 135 6.20 -3.08 -7.85
N HIS A 136 6.04 -4.04 -8.77
CA HIS A 136 4.78 -4.24 -9.52
C HIS A 136 3.57 -4.55 -8.63
N LEU A 137 3.77 -5.08 -7.41
CA LEU A 137 2.66 -5.27 -6.46
C LEU A 137 1.94 -3.94 -6.19
N TRP A 138 2.70 -2.85 -6.08
CA TRP A 138 2.19 -1.50 -5.80
C TRP A 138 1.51 -0.86 -7.02
N ASP A 139 1.80 -1.33 -8.23
CA ASP A 139 1.18 -0.86 -9.47
C ASP A 139 -0.25 -1.41 -9.66
N HIS A 140 -0.65 -2.38 -8.83
CA HIS A 140 -1.96 -3.00 -8.88
C HIS A 140 -2.88 -2.47 -7.78
N PRO A 141 -4.09 -1.99 -8.13
CA PRO A 141 -5.10 -1.68 -7.13
C PRO A 141 -5.39 -2.90 -6.25
N ILE A 142 -5.57 -2.70 -4.95
CA ILE A 142 -5.91 -3.77 -4.01
C ILE A 142 -7.19 -4.52 -4.40
N GLY A 143 -8.10 -3.84 -5.10
CA GLY A 143 -9.29 -4.42 -5.67
C GLY A 143 -9.03 -5.43 -6.80
N ASP A 144 -7.99 -5.23 -7.60
CA ASP A 144 -7.57 -6.20 -8.61
C ASP A 144 -6.88 -7.39 -7.96
N LEU A 145 -6.02 -7.15 -6.96
CA LEU A 145 -5.43 -8.22 -6.15
C LEU A 145 -6.52 -9.10 -5.52
N PHE A 146 -7.56 -8.47 -4.96
CA PHE A 146 -8.73 -9.17 -4.43
C PHE A 146 -9.42 -10.00 -5.49
N TRP A 147 -9.64 -9.48 -6.71
CA TRP A 147 -10.21 -10.25 -7.79
C TRP A 147 -9.39 -11.51 -8.12
N TRP A 148 -8.07 -11.36 -8.26
CA TRP A 148 -7.19 -12.47 -8.63
C TRP A 148 -7.11 -13.52 -7.53
N VAL A 149 -7.00 -13.12 -6.26
CA VAL A 149 -7.09 -14.07 -5.13
C VAL A 149 -8.44 -14.79 -5.15
N SER A 150 -9.52 -14.08 -5.46
CA SER A 150 -10.88 -14.64 -5.43
C SER A 150 -11.17 -15.62 -6.57
N ARG A 151 -10.80 -15.24 -7.79
CA ARG A 151 -11.24 -15.88 -9.04
C ARG A 151 -10.12 -16.65 -9.73
N GLY A 152 -8.88 -16.45 -9.31
CA GLY A 152 -7.70 -16.98 -9.97
C GLY A 152 -7.27 -16.13 -11.16
N MET A 153 -6.25 -16.61 -11.85
CA MET A 153 -5.69 -16.01 -13.06
C MET A 153 -5.54 -17.06 -14.14
N THR A 154 -5.69 -16.64 -15.40
CA THR A 154 -5.40 -17.46 -16.57
C THR A 154 -4.18 -16.91 -17.30
N GLY A 155 -3.30 -17.80 -17.73
CA GLY A 155 -2.14 -17.47 -18.55
C GLY A 155 -2.54 -17.03 -19.96
N VAL A 156 -1.56 -16.50 -20.70
CA VAL A 156 -1.72 -16.07 -22.10
C VAL A 156 -2.12 -17.21 -23.05
N ASP A 157 -1.83 -18.45 -22.66
CA ASP A 157 -2.18 -19.68 -23.37
C ASP A 157 -3.60 -20.19 -23.01
N GLY A 158 -4.33 -19.43 -22.18
CA GLY A 158 -5.68 -19.75 -21.72
C GLY A 158 -5.74 -20.78 -20.59
N ARG A 159 -4.61 -21.30 -20.10
CA ARG A 159 -4.58 -22.27 -19.00
C ARG A 159 -4.69 -21.56 -17.65
N PRO A 160 -5.25 -22.20 -16.60
CA PRO A 160 -5.19 -21.65 -15.24
C PRO A 160 -3.74 -21.44 -14.81
N ALA A 161 -3.38 -20.20 -14.47
CA ALA A 161 -2.07 -19.81 -13.95
C ALA A 161 -2.08 -19.71 -12.42
N MET A 162 -3.21 -19.31 -11.84
CA MET A 162 -3.42 -19.26 -10.40
C MET A 162 -4.86 -19.72 -10.09
N PRO A 163 -5.08 -20.63 -9.12
CA PRO A 163 -6.43 -21.01 -8.72
C PRO A 163 -7.14 -19.87 -7.98
N GLY A 164 -8.47 -19.84 -8.05
CA GLY A 164 -9.29 -18.95 -7.23
C GLY A 164 -9.51 -19.52 -5.82
N PHE A 165 -9.51 -18.64 -4.82
CA PHE A 165 -9.63 -19.01 -3.40
C PHE A 165 -10.97 -18.63 -2.75
N ALA A 166 -11.93 -18.06 -3.48
CA ALA A 166 -13.23 -17.68 -2.91
C ALA A 166 -14.03 -18.86 -2.31
N GLY A 167 -13.73 -20.11 -2.70
CA GLY A 167 -14.32 -21.32 -2.09
C GLY A 167 -13.53 -21.91 -0.91
N LYS A 168 -12.39 -21.30 -0.55
CA LYS A 168 -11.48 -21.76 0.51
C LYS A 168 -11.25 -20.72 1.59
N LEU A 169 -11.26 -19.45 1.21
CA LEU A 169 -11.05 -18.29 2.08
C LEU A 169 -12.31 -17.43 2.08
N SER A 170 -12.70 -16.99 3.28
CA SER A 170 -13.70 -15.95 3.46
C SER A 170 -13.26 -14.65 2.80
N GLU A 171 -14.19 -13.72 2.64
CA GLU A 171 -13.87 -12.37 2.15
C GLU A 171 -12.85 -11.63 3.01
N ALA A 172 -13.02 -11.72 4.34
CA ALA A 172 -12.11 -11.10 5.29
C ALA A 172 -10.69 -11.70 5.17
N GLU A 173 -10.56 -13.02 5.05
CA GLU A 173 -9.25 -13.67 4.87
C GLU A 173 -8.58 -13.30 3.54
N ARG A 174 -9.36 -13.13 2.46
CA ARG A 174 -8.82 -12.69 1.17
C ARG A 174 -8.26 -11.26 1.25
N TRP A 175 -8.95 -10.35 1.93
CA TRP A 175 -8.42 -9.01 2.20
C TRP A 175 -7.23 -9.02 3.15
N ALA A 176 -7.26 -9.87 4.18
CA ALA A 176 -6.16 -10.05 5.11
C ALA A 176 -4.88 -10.50 4.40
N VAL A 177 -4.97 -11.46 3.46
CA VAL A 177 -3.83 -11.87 2.62
C VAL A 177 -3.24 -10.66 1.89
N ILE A 178 -4.06 -9.79 1.32
CA ILE A 178 -3.59 -8.60 0.58
C ILE A 178 -2.89 -7.61 1.53
N ASP A 179 -3.44 -7.38 2.72
CA ASP A 179 -2.78 -6.56 3.74
C ASP A 179 -1.41 -7.15 4.13
N PHE A 180 -1.33 -8.47 4.29
CA PHE A 180 -0.06 -9.15 4.51
C PHE A 180 0.91 -8.96 3.34
N LEU A 181 0.46 -9.11 2.09
CA LEU A 181 1.31 -8.94 0.91
C LEU A 181 1.91 -7.53 0.86
N HIS A 182 1.12 -6.50 1.13
CA HIS A 182 1.62 -5.12 1.21
C HIS A 182 2.63 -4.93 2.36
N ALA A 183 2.34 -5.46 3.55
CA ALA A 183 3.28 -5.37 4.67
C ALA A 183 4.60 -6.10 4.38
N ASN A 184 4.52 -7.29 3.78
CA ASN A 184 5.67 -8.11 3.44
C ASN A 184 6.51 -7.48 2.32
N ALA A 185 5.87 -6.96 1.28
CA ALA A 185 6.56 -6.24 0.20
C ALA A 185 7.25 -4.97 0.73
N ALA A 186 6.61 -4.24 1.64
CA ALA A 186 7.22 -3.06 2.26
C ALA A 186 8.44 -3.43 3.11
N GLY A 187 8.37 -4.52 3.87
CA GLY A 187 9.52 -5.03 4.63
C GLY A 187 10.65 -5.52 3.72
N ALA A 188 10.33 -6.28 2.68
CA ALA A 188 11.32 -6.74 1.70
C ALA A 188 12.01 -5.56 1.00
N GLU A 189 11.26 -4.52 0.67
CA GLU A 189 11.79 -3.29 0.09
C GLU A 189 12.70 -2.56 1.06
N LEU A 190 12.29 -2.40 2.32
CA LEU A 190 13.12 -1.83 3.38
C LEU A 190 14.45 -2.59 3.51
N ALA A 191 14.42 -3.93 3.51
CA ALA A 191 15.61 -4.75 3.61
C ALA A 191 16.55 -4.57 2.40
N ARG A 192 15.99 -4.29 1.22
CA ARG A 192 16.73 -4.09 -0.04
C ARG A 192 17.32 -2.70 -0.18
N THR A 193 16.56 -1.66 0.17
CA THR A 193 16.89 -0.25 -0.14
C THR A 193 17.13 0.63 1.08
N GLY A 194 16.85 0.10 2.28
CA GLY A 194 16.90 0.84 3.54
C GLY A 194 15.74 1.82 3.72
N ARG A 195 14.72 1.78 2.85
CA ARG A 195 13.54 2.66 2.92
C ARG A 195 12.27 1.87 2.62
N TRP A 196 11.17 2.24 3.27
CA TRP A 196 9.85 1.77 2.84
C TRP A 196 9.43 2.43 1.52
N PRO A 197 8.48 1.81 0.80
CA PRO A 197 7.75 2.48 -0.27
C PRO A 197 7.16 3.81 0.22
N HIS A 198 7.07 4.80 -0.67
CA HIS A 198 6.50 6.10 -0.34
C HIS A 198 5.06 5.93 0.17
N ASP A 199 4.70 6.69 1.22
CA ASP A 199 3.37 6.66 1.86
C ASP A 199 2.91 5.30 2.43
N PHE A 200 3.84 4.40 2.75
CA PHE A 200 3.49 3.12 3.38
C PHE A 200 2.87 3.33 4.78
N MET A 201 1.60 2.94 4.93
CA MET A 201 0.86 3.16 6.17
C MET A 201 1.33 2.24 7.29
N ALA A 202 1.33 2.76 8.52
CA ALA A 202 1.48 1.93 9.70
C ALA A 202 0.23 1.03 9.88
N PRO A 203 0.39 -0.26 10.25
CA PRO A 203 -0.75 -1.12 10.56
C PRO A 203 -1.59 -0.52 11.70
N ASP A 204 -2.91 -0.43 11.53
CA ASP A 204 -3.78 0.10 12.58
C ASP A 204 -3.88 -0.88 13.74
N MET A 205 -3.86 -0.37 14.97
CA MET A 205 -3.84 -1.21 16.17
C MET A 205 -4.58 -0.52 17.31
N THR A 206 -5.22 -1.32 18.16
CA THR A 206 -5.95 -0.79 19.31
C THR A 206 -5.06 -0.82 20.56
N ALA A 207 -4.90 0.34 21.17
CA ALA A 207 -4.17 0.52 22.42
C ALA A 207 -5.14 0.80 23.58
N ARG A 208 -4.70 0.44 24.78
CA ARG A 208 -5.32 0.80 26.05
C ARG A 208 -4.47 1.86 26.73
N CYS A 209 -5.07 2.95 27.18
CA CYS A 209 -4.39 4.05 27.86
C CYS A 209 -4.52 3.92 29.38
N ALA A 210 -3.72 4.70 30.13
CA ALA A 210 -3.69 4.63 31.60
C ALA A 210 -5.01 5.02 32.28
N ASP A 211 -5.85 5.81 31.61
CA ASP A 211 -7.20 6.17 32.04
C ASP A 211 -8.24 5.06 31.81
N GLY A 212 -7.81 3.92 31.25
CA GLY A 212 -8.68 2.81 30.87
C GLY A 212 -9.38 2.98 29.51
N GLY A 213 -9.17 4.12 28.84
CA GLY A 213 -9.66 4.37 27.49
C GLY A 213 -9.02 3.44 26.47
N ARG A 214 -9.76 3.16 25.39
CA ARG A 214 -9.25 2.45 24.22
C ARG A 214 -9.16 3.41 23.04
N VAL A 215 -8.06 3.35 22.31
CA VAL A 215 -7.81 4.21 21.16
C VAL A 215 -7.15 3.41 20.05
N SER A 216 -7.53 3.64 18.80
CA SER A 216 -6.82 3.10 17.64
C SER A 216 -5.75 4.08 17.15
N LEU A 217 -4.69 3.58 16.52
CA LEU A 217 -3.68 4.42 15.89
C LEU A 217 -4.32 5.38 14.86
N SER A 218 -5.29 4.89 14.10
CA SER A 218 -6.07 5.68 13.14
C SER A 218 -6.84 6.85 13.75
N GLN A 219 -7.22 6.79 15.03
CA GLN A 219 -7.87 7.90 15.74
C GLN A 219 -6.90 9.04 16.11
N TRP A 220 -5.59 8.81 16.01
CA TRP A 220 -4.55 9.82 16.25
C TRP A 220 -4.09 10.54 14.98
N ARG A 221 -4.74 10.32 13.83
CA ARG A 221 -4.52 11.10 12.62
C ARG A 221 -4.56 12.61 12.91
N GLY A 222 -3.64 13.35 12.30
CA GLY A 222 -3.37 14.75 12.60
C GLY A 222 -2.29 14.98 13.66
N LYS A 223 -1.73 13.92 14.26
CA LYS A 223 -0.57 13.99 15.17
C LYS A 223 0.47 12.96 14.77
N ALA A 224 1.76 13.32 14.91
CA ALA A 224 2.82 12.33 14.82
C ALA A 224 2.74 11.39 16.03
N VAL A 225 2.97 10.10 15.81
CA VAL A 225 2.87 9.06 16.85
C VAL A 225 4.19 8.30 16.92
N HIS A 226 4.66 8.08 18.15
CA HIS A 226 5.83 7.24 18.41
C HIS A 226 5.37 5.84 18.81
N ILE A 227 5.89 4.80 18.16
CA ILE A 227 5.62 3.40 18.54
C ILE A 227 6.92 2.78 19.05
N ILE A 228 6.85 2.09 20.19
CA ILE A 228 7.99 1.43 20.81
C ILE A 228 7.66 -0.03 21.08
N VAL A 229 8.51 -0.93 20.60
CA VAL A 229 8.39 -2.38 20.82
C VAL A 229 9.24 -2.79 22.01
N GLU A 230 8.59 -3.33 23.05
CA GLU A 230 9.28 -3.73 24.28
C GLU A 230 10.32 -4.83 24.02
N GLY A 231 11.54 -4.71 24.59
CA GLY A 231 12.63 -5.64 24.29
C GLY A 231 14.01 -5.44 24.95
N VAL A 232 14.34 -4.27 25.48
CA VAL A 232 15.60 -4.05 26.23
C VAL A 232 15.46 -2.84 27.17
N ASP A 233 16.15 -2.89 28.31
CA ASP A 233 16.17 -1.83 29.32
C ASP A 233 16.67 -0.50 28.72
N GLY A 234 15.83 0.53 28.78
CA GLY A 234 16.15 1.86 28.26
C GLY A 234 15.18 2.31 27.18
N LEU A 235 13.95 2.62 27.59
CA LEU A 235 13.06 3.43 26.77
C LEU A 235 13.60 4.86 26.81
N ALA A 236 13.97 5.41 25.65
CA ALA A 236 14.11 6.85 25.53
C ALA A 236 12.69 7.47 25.64
N GLU A 237 12.26 7.76 26.87
CA GLU A 237 11.12 8.64 27.12
C GLU A 237 11.54 10.04 26.67
N GLY A 238 11.23 10.37 25.42
CA GLY A 238 11.73 11.59 24.79
C GLY A 238 10.80 12.10 23.71
N ALA A 239 9.71 12.75 24.13
CA ALA A 239 9.06 13.91 23.49
C ALA A 239 7.58 14.00 23.92
N ASP A 240 6.98 15.20 23.82
CA ASP A 240 5.54 15.49 23.98
C ASP A 240 4.62 14.81 22.92
N LEU A 241 5.05 13.68 22.35
CA LEU A 241 4.33 12.95 21.30
C LEU A 241 3.48 11.81 21.88
N PRO A 242 2.25 11.59 21.38
CA PRO A 242 1.50 10.38 21.67
C PRO A 242 2.34 9.13 21.41
N THR A 243 2.43 8.25 22.42
CA THR A 243 3.29 7.07 22.37
C THR A 243 2.46 5.77 22.51
N LEU A 244 2.72 4.80 21.63
CA LEU A 244 2.23 3.43 21.71
C LEU A 244 3.35 2.48 22.17
N LEU A 245 3.08 1.69 23.19
CA LEU A 245 3.95 0.60 23.66
C LEU A 245 3.41 -0.72 23.13
N ILE A 246 4.22 -1.48 22.39
CA ILE A 246 3.85 -2.79 21.87
C ILE A 246 4.32 -3.85 22.87
N GLY A 247 3.36 -4.42 23.60
CA GLY A 247 3.61 -5.17 24.82
C GLY A 247 3.64 -4.28 26.07
N GLY A 248 3.66 -4.93 27.23
CA GLY A 248 3.75 -4.27 28.53
C GLY A 248 2.40 -3.74 29.04
N GLN A 249 2.48 -2.73 29.92
CA GLN A 249 1.34 -2.07 30.56
C GLN A 249 1.32 -0.58 30.21
N PRO A 250 0.14 0.05 30.14
CA PRO A 250 0.04 1.48 29.85
C PRO A 250 0.71 2.33 30.93
N ARG A 251 1.22 3.50 30.52
CA ARG A 251 1.90 4.48 31.38
C ARG A 251 1.19 5.83 31.30
N ALA A 252 1.53 6.75 32.19
CA ALA A 252 0.89 8.07 32.26
C ALA A 252 0.90 8.84 30.92
N SER A 253 1.96 8.68 30.11
CA SER A 253 2.13 9.33 28.80
C SER A 253 2.10 8.38 27.60
N ALA A 254 1.78 7.08 27.81
CA ALA A 254 1.84 6.08 26.75
C ALA A 254 0.72 5.03 26.86
N CYS A 255 0.09 4.70 25.74
CA CYS A 255 -0.93 3.66 25.66
C CYS A 255 -0.27 2.33 25.25
N ALA A 256 -0.70 1.22 25.83
CA ALA A 256 -0.15 -0.11 25.54
C ALA A 256 -1.04 -0.88 24.58
N VAL A 257 -0.43 -1.53 23.60
CA VAL A 257 -1.07 -2.43 22.64
C VAL A 257 -0.82 -3.86 23.14
N GLU A 258 -1.89 -4.49 23.61
CA GLU A 258 -1.87 -5.84 24.19
C GLU A 258 -1.94 -6.94 23.10
N GLU A 259 -2.28 -6.57 21.86
CA GLU A 259 -2.45 -7.49 20.74
C GLU A 259 -1.10 -8.04 20.25
N ALA A 260 -0.91 -9.36 20.35
CA ALA A 260 0.30 -10.03 19.84
C ALA A 260 0.46 -9.83 18.33
N GLU A 261 -0.67 -9.66 17.63
CA GLU A 261 -0.75 -9.37 16.21
C GLU A 261 -0.06 -8.06 15.84
N ALA A 262 -0.05 -7.05 16.73
CA ALA A 262 0.63 -5.78 16.49
C ALA A 262 2.14 -5.94 16.40
N ARG A 263 2.73 -6.74 17.29
CA ARG A 263 4.16 -7.08 17.25
C ARG A 263 4.49 -7.83 15.96
N GLN A 264 3.65 -8.80 15.58
CA GLN A 264 3.84 -9.55 14.33
C GLN A 264 3.72 -8.67 13.09
N ALA A 265 2.70 -7.81 13.01
CA ALA A 265 2.48 -6.94 11.87
C ALA A 265 3.66 -5.97 11.66
N LEU A 266 4.13 -5.32 12.73
CA LEU A 266 5.32 -4.46 12.67
C LEU A 266 6.59 -5.25 12.32
N ALA A 267 6.73 -6.49 12.78
CA ALA A 267 7.88 -7.32 12.43
C ALA A 267 7.91 -7.61 10.92
N VAL A 268 6.74 -7.90 10.33
CA VAL A 268 6.59 -8.09 8.88
C VAL A 268 7.01 -6.83 8.12
N THR A 269 6.62 -5.63 8.57
CA THR A 269 7.02 -4.38 7.89
C THR A 269 8.52 -4.07 7.99
N LEU A 270 9.26 -4.74 8.88
CA LEU A 270 10.71 -4.66 8.97
C LEU A 270 11.45 -5.84 8.31
N ASN A 271 10.71 -6.80 7.74
CA ASN A 271 11.26 -8.09 7.30
C ASN A 271 12.00 -8.83 8.45
N LEU A 272 11.41 -8.80 9.64
CA LEU A 272 11.92 -9.44 10.86
C LEU A 272 10.90 -10.46 11.41
N THR A 273 11.34 -11.27 12.37
CA THR A 273 10.43 -12.10 13.18
C THR A 273 9.89 -11.32 14.39
N PRO A 274 8.77 -11.76 15.00
CA PRO A 274 8.24 -11.14 16.21
C PRO A 274 9.21 -11.12 17.40
N ASP A 275 10.16 -12.06 17.43
CA ASP A 275 11.20 -12.12 18.47
C ASP A 275 12.34 -11.14 18.15
N ASP A 276 12.69 -11.01 16.87
CA ASP A 276 13.79 -10.16 16.43
C ASP A 276 13.44 -8.68 16.46
N ILE A 277 12.17 -8.27 16.44
CA ILE A 277 11.75 -6.85 16.45
C ILE A 277 11.90 -6.16 17.83
N ALA A 278 12.22 -6.91 18.89
CA ALA A 278 12.30 -6.39 20.25
C ALA A 278 13.23 -5.15 20.35
N GLY A 279 12.76 -4.09 21.02
CA GLY A 279 13.50 -2.83 21.15
C GLY A 279 13.37 -1.87 19.96
N SER A 280 12.63 -2.26 18.91
CA SER A 280 12.41 -1.39 17.75
C SER A 280 11.54 -0.19 18.08
N GLN A 281 11.83 0.96 17.47
CA GLN A 281 11.03 2.17 17.57
C GLN A 281 10.59 2.60 16.16
N PHE A 282 9.43 3.24 16.05
CA PHE A 282 8.87 3.71 14.79
C PHE A 282 8.30 5.11 14.97
N LEU A 283 8.48 5.95 13.95
CA LEU A 283 7.80 7.24 13.88
C LEU A 283 6.72 7.18 12.81
N VAL A 284 5.51 7.53 13.20
CA VAL A 284 4.34 7.61 12.32
C VAL A 284 3.99 9.07 12.07
N SER A 285 3.73 9.42 10.82
CA SER A 285 3.32 10.76 10.42
C SER A 285 1.89 11.09 10.87
N PRO A 286 1.48 12.38 10.89
CA PRO A 286 0.08 12.77 11.08
C PRO A 286 -0.91 12.12 10.11
N GLU A 287 -0.46 11.76 8.91
CA GLU A 287 -1.25 11.08 7.88
C GLU A 287 -1.38 9.57 8.14
N GLY A 288 -0.53 9.01 9.02
CA GLY A 288 -0.49 7.59 9.36
C GLY A 288 0.62 6.80 8.65
N TRP A 289 1.60 7.47 8.03
CA TRP A 289 2.67 6.82 7.29
C TRP A 289 3.85 6.48 8.19
N LEU A 290 4.53 5.37 7.92
CA LEU A 290 5.79 5.04 8.57
C LEU A 290 6.91 5.91 8.01
N LEU A 291 7.43 6.84 8.83
CA LEU A 291 8.47 7.80 8.46
C LEU A 291 9.89 7.30 8.73
N GLY A 292 10.05 6.46 9.75
CA GLY A 292 11.35 5.95 10.16
C GLY A 292 11.22 4.85 11.21
N HIS A 293 12.30 4.08 11.34
CA HIS A 293 12.45 3.06 12.37
C HIS A 293 13.86 3.08 12.96
N TRP A 294 13.99 2.54 14.16
CA TRP A 294 15.25 2.32 14.85
C TRP A 294 15.26 0.91 15.43
N TYR A 295 16.36 0.19 15.23
CA TYR A 295 16.51 -1.18 15.71
C TYR A 295 17.66 -1.27 16.73
N GLN A 296 17.44 -1.92 17.87
CA GLN A 296 18.45 -2.06 18.94
C GLN A 296 19.59 -3.05 18.61
N GLY A 297 19.65 -3.61 17.39
CA GLY A 297 20.83 -4.31 16.85
C GLY A 297 21.72 -3.42 15.95
N GLY A 298 21.37 -2.15 15.79
CA GLY A 298 22.10 -1.14 15.04
C GLY A 298 21.76 0.25 15.58
N ALA A 299 22.12 0.51 16.84
CA ALA A 299 21.83 1.80 17.46
C ALA A 299 22.61 2.93 16.76
N PRO A 300 21.94 4.01 16.31
CA PRO A 300 22.66 5.25 16.10
C PRO A 300 23.03 5.85 17.47
N PRO A 301 24.20 6.52 17.56
CA PRO A 301 24.70 7.08 18.82
C PRO A 301 23.75 8.16 19.38
N PRO A 302 23.78 8.41 20.71
CA PRO A 302 22.78 9.20 21.47
C PRO A 302 22.55 10.65 21.02
N ASP A 303 23.29 11.14 20.04
CA ASP A 303 23.10 12.38 19.28
C ASP A 303 21.97 12.30 18.22
N THR A 304 21.26 11.17 18.12
CA THR A 304 20.19 10.94 17.14
C THR A 304 19.02 11.90 17.21
N LEU A 305 18.69 12.51 18.35
CA LEU A 305 17.59 13.48 18.40
C LEU A 305 17.86 14.72 17.52
N ALA A 306 19.13 15.13 17.39
CA ALA A 306 19.53 16.19 16.46
C ALA A 306 19.45 15.71 14.99
N PHE A 307 19.77 14.44 14.73
CA PHE A 307 19.62 13.82 13.41
C PHE A 307 18.16 13.56 13.02
N VAL A 308 17.29 13.21 13.97
CA VAL A 308 15.84 13.08 13.80
C VAL A 308 15.24 14.45 13.56
N ALA A 309 15.67 15.48 14.29
CA ALA A 309 15.31 16.86 14.00
C ALA A 309 15.77 17.29 12.60
N GLU A 310 16.96 16.91 12.15
CA GLU A 310 17.46 17.22 10.80
C GLU A 310 16.77 16.40 9.69
N THR A 311 16.39 15.15 9.96
CA THR A 311 15.61 14.29 9.06
C THR A 311 14.18 14.82 8.93
N LEU A 312 13.55 15.20 10.04
CA LEU A 312 12.24 15.86 10.06
C LEU A 312 12.30 17.22 9.36
N ARG A 313 13.38 17.99 9.56
CA ARG A 313 13.63 19.26 8.86
C ARG A 313 13.79 19.04 7.36
N SER A 314 14.52 18.01 6.94
CA SER A 314 14.68 17.60 5.54
C SER A 314 13.33 17.21 4.91
N ILE A 315 12.53 16.40 5.60
CA ILE A 315 11.19 15.96 5.15
C ILE A 315 10.23 17.15 5.02
N CYS A 316 10.24 18.07 6.00
CA CYS A 316 9.45 19.30 5.94
C CYS A 316 9.90 20.24 4.80
N LEU A 317 11.20 20.27 4.47
CA LEU A 317 11.74 21.10 3.39
C LEU A 317 11.55 20.47 1.99
N SER A 318 11.44 19.15 1.89
CA SER A 318 11.20 18.42 0.64
C SER A 318 9.71 18.19 0.33
N SER A 319 8.80 18.54 1.24
CA SER A 319 7.36 18.42 1.01
C SER A 319 6.88 19.42 -0.06
N PRO A 320 6.08 19.02 -1.07
CA PRO A 320 5.62 19.87 -2.17
C PRO A 320 4.87 21.14 -1.73
N GLN A 321 4.35 21.18 -0.50
CA GLN A 321 3.69 22.37 0.04
C GLN A 321 4.66 23.54 0.31
N ALA A 322 5.94 23.28 0.59
CA ALA A 322 6.92 24.34 0.83
C ALA A 322 7.29 25.13 -0.45
N ASN A 323 7.13 24.52 -1.63
CA ASN A 323 7.39 25.19 -2.91
C ASN A 323 6.26 26.11 -3.38
N ARG A 324 5.07 26.07 -2.76
CA ARG A 324 3.99 27.05 -3.07
C ARG A 324 4.24 28.44 -2.46
N PHE A 325 5.09 28.56 -1.45
CA PHE A 325 5.38 29.83 -0.79
C PHE A 325 6.66 30.53 -1.25
N ARG A 326 7.43 29.95 -2.18
CA ARG A 326 8.64 30.56 -2.75
C ARG A 326 8.44 31.28 -4.10
N GLY A 327 7.20 31.39 -4.58
CA GLY A 327 6.85 31.98 -5.87
C GLY A 327 6.35 33.44 -5.84
N HIS A 328 6.48 34.15 -4.71
CA HIS A 328 6.06 35.55 -4.60
C HIS A 328 7.13 36.38 -3.89
N HIS A 329 8.22 36.68 -4.61
CA HIS A 329 9.03 37.89 -4.42
C HIS A 329 9.66 38.28 -5.75
#